data_AF-I2C2A0-F1
#
_entry.id   AF-I2C2A0-F1
#
_cell.length_a   1.000
_cell.length_b   1.000
_cell.length_c   1.000
_cell.angle_alpha   90.00
_cell.angle_beta   90.00
_cell.angle_gamma   90.00
#
_symmetry.space_group_name_H-M   'P 1'
#
loop_
_entity.id
_entity.type
_entity.pdbx_description
1 polymer ?
#
loop_
_entity_poly.entity_id
_entity_poly.type
_entity_poly.pdbx_seq_one_letter_code
_entity_poly.pdbx_strand_id
1 'polypeptide(L)'
;MKENQPFTPVKSYKPFHSRFDPCPPIGRKYYRTPPHLYMRFQPYHLEQFSPMEALRKGTLWKDLYDFYDNPYRGGIEYGEKD
;
A
#
# COMPACT_ATOMS: atom_id res chain seq x y z
N MET A 1 -16.85 -18.87 5.59
CA MET A 1 -15.36 -18.85 5.46
C MET A 1 -15.08 -17.83 4.37
N LYS A 2 -14.50 -16.65 4.68
CA LYS A 2 -14.25 -15.64 3.64
C LYS A 2 -13.06 -16.11 2.80
N GLU A 3 -13.34 -16.32 1.52
CA GLU A 3 -12.43 -16.79 0.49
C GLU A 3 -11.16 -15.93 0.39
N ASN A 4 -10.08 -16.62 0.04
CA ASN A 4 -8.77 -16.12 -0.35
C ASN A 4 -8.82 -14.75 -1.04
N GLN A 5 -8.66 -13.66 -0.29
CA GLN A 5 -8.32 -12.39 -0.91
C GLN A 5 -6.90 -12.52 -1.46
N PRO A 6 -6.68 -12.33 -2.77
CA PRO A 6 -5.34 -12.29 -3.30
C PRO A 6 -4.55 -11.19 -2.58
N PHE A 7 -3.28 -11.48 -2.26
CA PHE A 7 -2.36 -10.48 -1.75
C PHE A 7 -2.29 -9.34 -2.77
N THR A 8 -2.67 -8.13 -2.34
CA THR A 8 -2.53 -6.90 -3.13
C THR A 8 -1.64 -5.94 -2.36
N PRO A 9 -0.60 -5.34 -2.97
CA PRO A 9 0.23 -4.33 -2.30
C PRO A 9 -0.52 -3.02 -2.01
N VAL A 10 -1.64 -2.78 -2.70
CA VAL A 10 -2.49 -1.60 -2.53
C VAL A 10 -3.93 -2.05 -2.28
N LYS A 11 -4.61 -1.34 -1.38
CA LYS A 11 -6.05 -1.45 -1.14
C LYS A 11 -6.68 -0.06 -1.14
N SER A 12 -8.01 -0.02 -1.23
CA SER A 12 -8.75 1.23 -1.26
C SER A 12 -10.05 1.14 -0.48
N TYR A 13 -10.49 2.26 0.07
CA TYR A 13 -11.78 2.40 0.72
C TYR A 13 -12.43 3.74 0.37
N LYS A 14 -13.76 3.81 0.46
CA LYS A 14 -14.50 5.06 0.34
C LYS A 14 -14.75 5.57 1.77
N PRO A 15 -14.12 6.67 2.22
CA PRO A 15 -14.42 7.26 3.50
C PRO A 15 -15.88 7.73 3.50
N PHE A 16 -16.53 7.60 4.66
CA PHE A 16 -17.85 8.21 4.87
C PHE A 16 -17.72 9.72 4.71
N HIS A 17 -18.71 10.33 4.05
CA HIS A 17 -18.81 11.78 3.89
C HIS A 17 -20.16 12.22 4.47
N SER A 18 -20.09 13.07 5.49
CA SER A 18 -21.27 13.60 6.18
C SER A 18 -21.85 14.78 5.42
N ARG A 19 -23.17 15.01 5.59
CA ARG A 19 -23.84 16.23 5.09
C ARG A 19 -23.29 17.52 5.69
N PHE A 20 -22.58 17.44 6.82
CA PHE A 20 -21.99 18.58 7.53
C PHE A 20 -20.46 18.66 7.39
N ASP A 21 -19.85 17.81 6.55
CA ASP A 21 -18.40 17.88 6.35
C ASP A 21 -18.05 19.15 5.54
N PRO A 22 -17.15 20.02 6.03
CA PRO A 22 -16.85 21.30 5.40
C PRO A 22 -16.02 21.17 4.11
N CYS A 23 -15.53 19.96 3.79
CA CYS A 23 -14.64 19.69 2.67
C CYS A 23 -15.37 18.85 1.59
N PRO A 24 -15.09 19.07 0.29
CA PRO A 24 -15.58 18.20 -0.78
C PRO A 24 -15.18 16.73 -0.56
N PRO A 25 -16.01 15.77 -1.00
CA PRO A 25 -15.69 14.35 -0.90
C PRO A 25 -14.37 14.01 -1.62
N ILE A 26 -13.45 13.36 -0.90
CA ILE A 26 -12.13 12.94 -1.42
C ILE A 26 -12.21 11.73 -2.37
N GLY A 27 -13.38 11.08 -2.52
CA GLY A 27 -13.55 9.90 -3.38
C GLY A 27 -12.96 8.64 -2.74
N ARG A 28 -12.20 7.84 -3.49
CA ARG A 28 -11.51 6.65 -2.97
C ARG A 28 -10.17 7.02 -2.36
N LYS A 29 -9.92 6.57 -1.14
CA LYS A 29 -8.60 6.63 -0.49
C LYS A 29 -7.86 5.33 -0.71
N TYR A 30 -6.59 5.45 -1.10
CA TYR A 30 -5.68 4.32 -1.31
C TYR A 30 -4.69 4.21 -0.15
N TYR A 31 -4.37 2.98 0.24
CA TYR A 31 -3.38 2.69 1.26
C TYR A 31 -2.59 1.43 0.87
N ARG A 32 -1.34 1.36 1.32
CA ARG A 32 -0.47 0.21 1.06
C ARG A 32 -0.79 -0.91 2.05
N THR A 33 -0.77 -2.14 1.56
CA THR A 33 -0.76 -3.34 2.38
C THR A 33 0.50 -4.16 2.08
N PRO A 34 1.66 -3.70 2.58
CA PRO A 34 2.96 -4.32 2.31
C PRO A 34 3.08 -5.72 2.93
N PRO A 35 4.05 -6.54 2.46
CA PRO A 35 4.23 -7.92 2.92
C PRO A 35 4.36 -8.09 4.44
N HIS A 36 4.94 -7.11 5.14
CA HIS A 36 5.11 -7.17 6.59
C HIS A 36 3.78 -7.28 7.37
N LEU A 37 2.66 -6.82 6.80
CA LEU A 37 1.34 -6.94 7.47
C LEU A 37 0.79 -8.37 7.42
N TYR A 38 1.31 -9.20 6.52
CA TYR A 38 0.88 -10.58 6.32
C TYR A 38 1.92 -11.60 6.79
N MET A 39 3.16 -11.14 6.99
CA MET A 39 4.24 -11.93 7.58
C MET A 39 4.10 -11.95 9.10
N ARG A 40 3.79 -13.12 9.68
CA ARG A 40 3.61 -13.26 11.14
C ARG A 40 4.91 -13.10 11.93
N PHE A 41 6.00 -13.63 11.39
CA PHE A 41 7.34 -13.54 11.97
C PHE A 41 8.35 -13.49 10.82
N GLN A 42 9.50 -12.84 11.05
CA GLN A 42 10.61 -12.81 10.09
C GLN A 42 11.42 -14.10 10.25
N PRO A 43 11.44 -15.02 9.27
CA PRO A 43 12.22 -16.25 9.39
C PRO A 43 13.72 -15.97 9.45
N TYR A 44 14.46 -16.89 10.07
CA TYR A 44 15.92 -16.84 10.07
C TYR A 44 16.45 -16.93 8.63
N HIS A 45 17.58 -16.26 8.40
CA HIS A 45 18.28 -16.28 7.11
C HIS A 45 17.47 -15.72 5.93
N LEU A 46 16.50 -14.83 6.18
CA LEU A 46 15.89 -14.03 5.11
C LEU A 46 16.97 -13.35 4.27
N GLU A 47 16.73 -13.30 2.96
CA GLU A 47 17.64 -12.66 2.02
C GLU A 47 17.73 -11.16 2.31
N GLN A 48 18.97 -10.67 2.43
CA GLN A 48 19.25 -9.28 2.75
C GLN A 48 19.84 -8.56 1.54
N PHE A 49 19.54 -7.27 1.44
CA PHE A 49 20.30 -6.38 0.57
C PHE A 49 21.71 -6.14 1.12
N SER A 50 22.62 -5.68 0.26
CA SER A 50 23.87 -5.11 0.75
C SER A 50 23.57 -3.86 1.62
N PRO A 51 24.44 -3.48 2.58
CA PRO A 51 24.19 -2.34 3.44
C PRO A 51 23.87 -1.03 2.68
N MET A 52 24.57 -0.79 1.57
CA MET A 52 24.37 0.40 0.74
C MET A 52 22.98 0.41 0.06
N GLU A 53 22.54 -0.75 -0.44
CA GLU A 53 21.23 -0.89 -1.07
C GLU A 53 20.10 -0.81 -0.04
N ALA A 54 20.29 -1.43 1.13
CA ALA A 54 19.33 -1.41 2.22
C ALA A 54 18.99 0.03 2.65
N LEU A 55 20.01 0.88 2.79
CA LEU A 55 19.84 2.30 3.12
C LEU A 55 19.03 3.06 2.06
N ARG A 56 19.24 2.76 0.78
CA ARG A 56 18.48 3.38 -0.33
C ARG A 56 17.04 2.88 -0.38
N LYS A 57 16.81 1.61 -0.02
CA LYS A 57 15.50 0.94 -0.07
C LYS A 57 14.66 1.17 1.18
N GLY A 58 15.28 1.56 2.30
CA GLY A 58 14.62 1.74 3.58
C GLY A 58 14.29 0.43 4.31
N THR A 59 14.86 -0.69 3.86
CA THR A 59 14.70 -2.02 4.48
C THR A 59 15.93 -2.87 4.22
N LEU A 60 16.30 -3.70 5.20
CA LEU A 60 17.39 -4.67 5.06
C LEU A 60 16.97 -5.91 4.26
N TRP A 61 15.70 -6.33 4.39
CA TRP A 61 15.21 -7.59 3.84
C TRP A 61 14.50 -7.38 2.51
N LYS A 62 14.83 -8.24 1.54
CA LYS A 62 14.27 -8.18 0.17
C LYS A 62 12.77 -8.40 0.13
N ASP A 63 12.29 -9.40 0.87
CA ASP A 63 10.86 -9.75 0.94
C ASP A 63 9.99 -8.67 1.59
N LEU A 64 10.60 -7.75 2.33
CA LEU A 64 9.91 -6.64 2.99
C LEU A 64 9.99 -5.33 2.20
N TYR A 65 10.65 -5.34 1.04
CA TYR A 65 10.71 -4.17 0.18
C TYR A 65 9.37 -3.92 -0.50
N ASP A 66 8.80 -2.74 -0.26
CA ASP A 66 7.57 -2.28 -0.89
C ASP A 66 7.86 -1.07 -1.78
N PHE A 67 7.79 -1.25 -3.11
CA PHE A 67 8.05 -0.18 -4.07
C PHE A 67 6.90 0.85 -4.05
N TYR A 68 7.14 2.03 -3.48
CA TYR A 68 6.13 3.08 -3.43
C TYR A 68 5.89 3.69 -4.81
N ASP A 69 4.72 3.40 -5.37
CA ASP A 69 4.15 4.16 -6.46
C ASP A 69 3.01 5.03 -5.92
N ASN A 70 2.97 6.31 -6.31
CA ASN A 70 1.98 7.23 -5.80
C ASN A 70 0.64 6.93 -6.49
N PRO A 71 -0.38 6.41 -5.78
CA PRO A 71 -1.67 6.06 -6.39
C PRO A 71 -2.46 7.28 -6.90
N TYR A 72 -1.96 8.49 -6.65
CA TYR A 72 -2.51 9.75 -7.11
C TYR A 72 -1.64 10.41 -8.22
N ARG A 73 -0.50 9.81 -8.59
CA ARG A 73 0.27 10.26 -9.78
C ARG A 73 -0.49 9.82 -11.02
N GLY A 74 -1.18 10.77 -11.64
CA GLY A 74 -2.08 10.54 -12.77
C GLY A 74 -3.21 11.58 -12.84
N GLY A 75 -3.48 12.32 -11.76
CA GLY A 75 -4.53 13.33 -11.75
C GLY A 75 -5.87 12.80 -12.26
N ILE A 76 -6.75 13.71 -12.62
CA ILE A 76 -8.11 13.53 -13.14
C ILE A 76 -8.26 12.70 -14.45
N GLU A 77 -7.23 11.98 -14.92
CA GLU A 77 -7.30 11.23 -16.20
C GLU A 77 -7.60 9.72 -16.03
N TYR A 78 -7.34 9.14 -14.85
CA TYR A 78 -7.66 7.72 -14.56
C TYR A 78 -8.80 7.54 -13.55
N GLY A 79 -9.59 8.60 -13.34
CA GLY A 79 -10.86 8.53 -12.63
C GLY A 79 -11.99 8.42 -13.65
N GLU A 80 -12.32 7.21 -14.07
CA GLU A 80 -13.58 6.94 -14.73
C GLU A 80 -14.70 7.46 -13.82
N LYS A 81 -15.41 8.47 -14.31
CA LYS A 81 -16.65 8.97 -13.69
C LYS A 81 -17.72 7.94 -14.01
N ASP A 82 -18.00 7.06 -13.06
CA ASP A 82 -19.31 6.41 -12.97
C ASP A 82 -20.41 7.46 -12.71
#